data_AF-T0XW30-F1
#
_entry.id   AF-T0XW30-F1
#
_cell.length_a   1.000
_cell.length_b   1.000
_cell.length_c   1.000
_cell.angle_alpha   90.00
_cell.angle_beta   90.00
_cell.angle_gamma   90.00
#
_symmetry.space_group_name_H-M   'P 1'
#
loop_
_entity.id
_entity.type
_entity.pdbx_description
1 polymer ?
#
loop_
_entity_poly.entity_id
_entity_poly.type
_entity_poly.pdbx_seq_one_letter_code
_entity_poly.pdbx_strand_id
1 'polypeptide(L)'
;MLALWRAGFIELPAVRRRPPNPLCVRVRPAPVTVDTAPLRINLRELGPLTFVPVRRTPAESLFNSLMQAHHYLGYAQPVGEHLKCMVYAGTRPVALFAWSSAPRHLGPRDRFLGWSPAVRRQNIAGIAYNARYLILPWVEVGHLASHLLGRMTRVLVGGWQRILWPVRYIGPRPSSTARAIAGPATGRRTGGIVGQT
;
A
#
# COMPACT_ATOMS: atom_id res chain seq x y z
N MET A 1 8.83 -9.40 -26.68
CA MET A 1 9.30 -10.04 -27.93
C MET A 1 10.79 -9.73 -28.10
N LEU A 2 11.59 -10.74 -28.44
CA LEU A 2 13.06 -10.68 -28.38
C LEU A 2 13.65 -9.77 -29.48
N ALA A 3 14.71 -9.02 -29.14
CA ALA A 3 15.32 -8.04 -30.05
C ALA A 3 15.94 -8.68 -31.31
N LEU A 4 16.58 -9.85 -31.18
CA LEU A 4 17.25 -10.56 -32.28
C LEU A 4 16.28 -11.03 -33.37
N TRP A 5 15.10 -11.53 -32.98
CA TRP A 5 14.06 -11.93 -33.94
C TRP A 5 13.50 -10.73 -34.70
N ARG A 6 13.29 -9.60 -34.01
CA ARG A 6 12.84 -8.35 -34.66
C ARG A 6 13.85 -7.80 -35.67
N ALA A 7 15.14 -8.05 -35.41
CA ALA A 7 16.23 -7.65 -36.29
C ALA A 7 16.53 -8.71 -37.39
N GLY A 8 15.75 -9.79 -37.48
CA GLY A 8 15.90 -10.82 -38.51
C GLY A 8 17.06 -11.79 -38.30
N PHE A 9 17.78 -11.72 -37.18
CA PHE A 9 18.93 -12.59 -36.93
C PHE A 9 18.57 -14.02 -36.49
N ILE A 10 17.32 -14.24 -36.07
CA ILE A 10 16.81 -15.56 -35.69
C ILE A 10 15.38 -15.71 -36.17
N GLU A 11 14.98 -16.93 -36.52
CA GLU A 11 13.59 -17.33 -36.64
C GLU A 11 13.12 -17.99 -35.33
N LEU A 12 11.98 -17.55 -34.80
CA LEU A 12 11.42 -18.16 -33.60
C LEU A 12 10.58 -19.38 -33.96
N PRO A 13 10.66 -20.48 -33.19
CA PRO A 13 9.78 -21.62 -33.39
C PRO A 13 8.32 -21.22 -33.21
N ALA A 14 7.41 -21.94 -33.88
CA ALA A 14 5.97 -21.74 -33.73
C ALA A 14 5.56 -21.78 -32.24
N VAL A 15 4.70 -20.85 -31.84
CA VAL A 15 4.23 -20.74 -30.45
C VAL A 15 3.44 -21.99 -30.08
N ARG A 16 4.00 -22.83 -29.20
CA ARG A 16 3.39 -24.11 -28.82
C ARG A 16 2.22 -23.98 -27.84
N ARG A 17 2.26 -22.98 -26.95
CA ARG A 17 1.23 -22.73 -25.93
C ARG A 17 1.13 -21.24 -25.63
N ARG A 18 -0.08 -20.75 -25.42
CA ARG A 18 -0.37 -19.41 -24.89
C ARG A 18 -1.21 -19.58 -23.63
N PRO A 19 -0.60 -19.95 -22.48
CA PRO A 19 -1.37 -20.05 -21.25
C PRO A 19 -1.98 -18.66 -20.95
N PRO A 20 -3.25 -18.61 -20.53
CA PRO A 20 -3.86 -17.34 -20.15
C PRO A 20 -3.02 -16.73 -19.03
N ASN A 21 -2.62 -15.47 -19.17
CA ASN A 21 -1.93 -14.77 -18.09
C ASN A 21 -2.96 -14.48 -16.98
N PRO A 22 -2.89 -15.13 -15.81
CA PRO A 22 -3.87 -14.95 -14.74
C PRO A 22 -3.79 -13.54 -14.10
N LEU A 23 -2.78 -12.74 -14.46
CA LEU A 23 -2.71 -11.32 -14.12
C LEU A 23 -3.47 -10.42 -15.11
N CYS A 24 -3.62 -10.85 -16.37
CA CYS A 24 -4.35 -10.12 -17.42
C CYS A 24 -5.82 -10.56 -17.55
N VAL A 25 -6.09 -11.86 -17.36
CA VAL A 25 -7.45 -12.42 -17.44
C VAL A 25 -7.87 -12.82 -16.03
N ARG A 26 -8.44 -11.86 -15.31
CA ARG A 26 -8.90 -12.07 -13.93
C ARG A 26 -10.42 -12.21 -13.88
N VAL A 27 -10.87 -13.24 -13.15
CA VAL A 27 -12.28 -13.45 -12.86
C VAL A 27 -12.77 -12.29 -12.01
N ARG A 28 -13.86 -11.64 -12.44
CA ARG A 28 -14.51 -10.60 -11.65
C ARG A 28 -15.12 -11.23 -10.41
N PRO A 29 -14.96 -10.63 -9.22
CA PRO A 29 -15.62 -11.13 -8.02
C PRO A 29 -17.14 -11.24 -8.23
N ALA A 30 -17.73 -12.35 -7.76
CA ALA A 30 -19.17 -12.52 -7.81
C ALA A 30 -19.86 -11.48 -6.92
N PRO A 31 -21.00 -10.90 -7.34
CA PRO A 31 -21.76 -9.99 -6.50
C PRO A 31 -22.23 -10.69 -5.22
N VAL A 32 -22.12 -9.99 -4.10
CA VAL A 32 -22.64 -10.43 -2.79
C VAL A 32 -23.64 -9.40 -2.30
N THR A 33 -24.82 -9.87 -1.89
CA THR A 33 -25.86 -9.03 -1.30
C THR A 33 -25.46 -8.59 0.09
N VAL A 34 -25.58 -7.30 0.36
CA VAL A 34 -25.36 -6.68 1.68
C VAL A 34 -26.51 -5.75 2.01
N ASP A 35 -26.66 -5.44 3.29
CA ASP A 35 -27.59 -4.38 3.72
C ASP A 35 -27.15 -3.01 3.19
N THR A 36 -27.96 -2.47 2.28
CA THR A 36 -27.76 -1.17 1.61
C THR A 36 -28.68 -0.08 2.14
N ALA A 37 -29.40 -0.30 3.25
CA ALA A 37 -30.27 0.72 3.84
C ALA A 37 -29.51 2.01 4.16
N PRO A 38 -29.95 3.20 3.75
CA PRO A 38 -29.18 4.43 3.96
C PRO A 38 -28.81 4.65 5.43
N LEU A 39 -27.52 4.87 5.70
CA LEU A 39 -26.98 5.18 7.02
C LEU A 39 -26.63 6.67 7.06
N ARG A 40 -27.61 7.48 7.48
CA ARG A 40 -27.55 8.95 7.56
C ARG A 40 -27.60 9.40 9.02
N ILE A 41 -26.45 9.39 9.67
CA ILE A 41 -26.33 9.77 11.08
C ILE A 41 -25.05 10.57 11.29
N ASN A 42 -24.94 11.26 12.43
CA ASN A 42 -23.69 11.93 12.79
C ASN A 42 -22.62 10.91 13.18
N LEU A 43 -21.35 11.25 12.97
CA LEU A 43 -20.21 10.39 13.30
C LEU A 43 -20.22 9.92 14.77
N ARG A 44 -20.67 10.78 15.69
CA ARG A 44 -20.80 10.46 17.13
C ARG A 44 -21.84 9.38 17.44
N GLU A 45 -22.85 9.23 16.59
CA GLU A 45 -23.94 8.25 16.74
C GLU A 45 -23.59 6.90 16.09
N LEU A 46 -22.56 6.86 15.25
CA LEU A 46 -22.11 5.65 14.56
C LEU A 46 -21.57 4.58 15.51
N GLY A 47 -21.19 4.98 16.73
CA GLY A 47 -20.65 4.10 17.75
C GLY A 47 -19.21 3.63 17.44
N PRO A 48 -18.75 2.57 18.12
CA PRO A 48 -17.39 2.07 17.95
C PRO A 48 -17.18 1.45 16.57
N LEU A 49 -16.03 1.78 15.97
CA LEU A 49 -15.61 1.28 14.66
C LEU A 49 -14.52 0.22 14.78
N THR A 50 -14.78 -0.95 14.19
CA THR A 50 -13.88 -2.10 14.22
C THR A 50 -13.18 -2.26 12.87
N PHE A 51 -11.87 -2.39 12.89
CA PHE A 51 -11.02 -2.56 11.70
C PHE A 51 -10.56 -4.01 11.61
N VAL A 52 -11.13 -4.77 10.68
CA VAL A 52 -10.90 -6.21 10.56
C VAL A 52 -10.02 -6.49 9.34
N PRO A 53 -8.82 -7.08 9.50
CA PRO A 53 -8.06 -7.59 8.37
C PRO A 53 -8.79 -8.79 7.75
N VAL A 54 -9.05 -8.74 6.44
CA VAL A 54 -9.84 -9.76 5.74
C VAL A 54 -9.04 -10.57 4.73
N ARG A 55 -7.74 -10.30 4.60
CA ARG A 55 -6.88 -11.07 3.69
C ARG A 55 -6.70 -12.50 4.21
N ARG A 56 -6.86 -13.48 3.34
CA ARG A 56 -6.83 -14.92 3.63
C ARG A 56 -7.90 -15.36 4.64
N THR A 57 -9.04 -14.66 4.67
CA THR A 57 -10.20 -15.06 5.46
C THR A 57 -11.41 -15.25 4.54
N PRO A 58 -12.48 -15.93 5.00
CA PRO A 58 -13.71 -16.05 4.22
C PRO A 58 -14.34 -14.70 3.81
N ALA A 59 -14.07 -13.63 4.56
CA ALA A 59 -14.56 -12.28 4.27
C ALA A 59 -13.81 -11.59 3.11
N GLU A 60 -12.72 -12.17 2.59
CA GLU A 60 -11.96 -11.58 1.48
C GLU A 60 -12.80 -11.49 0.19
N SER A 61 -13.67 -12.48 -0.05
CA SER A 61 -14.56 -12.51 -1.21
C SER A 61 -15.55 -11.34 -1.17
N LEU A 62 -16.15 -11.08 0.00
CA LEU A 62 -17.03 -9.94 0.25
C LEU A 62 -16.30 -8.61 0.01
N PHE A 63 -15.08 -8.45 0.53
CA PHE A 63 -14.26 -7.27 0.26
C PHE A 63 -14.06 -7.04 -1.25
N ASN A 64 -13.67 -8.10 -1.97
CA ASN A 64 -13.40 -8.00 -3.40
C ASN A 64 -14.69 -7.64 -4.18
N SER A 65 -15.83 -8.25 -3.82
CA SER A 65 -17.14 -7.95 -4.40
C SER A 65 -17.54 -6.49 -4.21
N LEU A 66 -17.51 -6.00 -2.97
CA LEU A 66 -17.89 -4.61 -2.65
C LEU A 66 -16.97 -3.59 -3.33
N MET A 67 -15.66 -3.86 -3.34
CA MET A 67 -14.69 -3.02 -4.04
C MET A 67 -14.92 -3.03 -5.56
N GLN A 68 -15.29 -4.18 -6.14
CA GLN A 68 -15.61 -4.29 -7.56
C GLN A 68 -16.87 -3.52 -7.93
N ALA A 69 -17.90 -3.59 -7.10
CA ALA A 69 -19.20 -3.00 -7.39
C ALA A 69 -19.23 -1.49 -7.18
N HIS A 70 -18.51 -0.97 -6.18
CA HIS A 70 -18.74 0.41 -5.70
C HIS A 70 -17.53 1.34 -5.77
N HIS A 71 -16.31 0.83 -5.93
CA HIS A 71 -15.15 1.70 -6.16
C HIS A 71 -15.10 2.10 -7.64
N TYR A 72 -14.93 3.38 -7.95
CA TYR A 72 -14.93 3.89 -9.33
C TYR A 72 -13.91 3.21 -10.26
N LEU A 73 -12.79 2.72 -9.72
CA LEU A 73 -11.79 1.93 -10.46
C LEU A 73 -12.03 0.39 -10.47
N GLY A 74 -13.11 -0.12 -9.87
CA GLY A 74 -13.41 -1.57 -9.73
C GLY A 74 -12.33 -2.37 -8.99
N TYR A 75 -12.49 -3.65 -8.66
CA TYR A 75 -11.48 -4.34 -7.86
C TYR A 75 -10.21 -4.63 -8.67
N ALA A 76 -9.05 -4.28 -8.11
CA ALA A 76 -7.74 -4.67 -8.64
C ALA A 76 -6.93 -5.33 -7.53
N GLN A 77 -6.47 -6.57 -7.76
CA GLN A 77 -5.60 -7.28 -6.81
C GLN A 77 -4.32 -6.47 -6.58
N PRO A 78 -4.03 -6.07 -5.34
CA PRO A 78 -2.78 -5.41 -5.02
C PRO A 78 -1.57 -6.31 -5.33
N VAL A 79 -0.52 -5.72 -5.88
CA VAL A 79 0.74 -6.43 -6.22
C VAL A 79 1.71 -6.34 -5.04
N GLY A 80 2.47 -7.41 -4.81
CA GLY A 80 3.41 -7.50 -3.68
C GLY A 80 2.71 -7.74 -2.34
N GLU A 81 3.38 -7.36 -1.25
CA GLU A 81 2.79 -7.42 0.09
C GLU A 81 1.64 -6.43 0.21
N HIS A 82 0.51 -6.86 0.77
CA HIS A 82 -0.68 -6.04 0.84
C HIS A 82 -1.60 -6.43 2.00
N LEU A 83 -2.40 -5.47 2.43
CA LEU A 83 -3.38 -5.58 3.48
C LEU A 83 -4.75 -5.18 2.94
N LYS A 84 -5.76 -5.99 3.26
CA LYS A 84 -7.17 -5.68 3.03
C LYS A 84 -7.85 -5.57 4.38
N CYS A 85 -8.56 -4.47 4.62
CA CYS A 85 -9.28 -4.22 5.85
C CYS A 85 -10.71 -3.79 5.55
N MET A 86 -11.67 -4.42 6.22
CA MET A 86 -13.04 -3.96 6.28
C MET A 86 -13.28 -3.25 7.60
N VAL A 87 -14.00 -2.14 7.54
CA VAL A 87 -14.42 -1.38 8.72
C VAL A 87 -15.89 -1.64 8.96
N TYR A 88 -16.23 -1.92 10.21
CA TYR A 88 -17.59 -2.19 10.65
C TYR A 88 -18.05 -1.18 11.70
N ALA A 89 -19.31 -0.78 11.61
CA ALA A 89 -20.08 -0.18 12.69
C ALA A 89 -21.04 -1.25 13.22
N GLY A 90 -20.75 -1.81 14.40
CA GLY A 90 -21.39 -3.04 14.86
C GLY A 90 -21.11 -4.21 13.90
N THR A 91 -22.16 -4.82 13.35
CA THR A 91 -22.07 -5.90 12.35
C THR A 91 -22.06 -5.39 10.90
N ARG A 92 -22.31 -4.09 10.70
CA ARG A 92 -22.53 -3.52 9.39
C ARG A 92 -21.23 -3.00 8.77
N PRO A 93 -20.81 -3.45 7.57
CA PRO A 93 -19.65 -2.89 6.90
C PRO A 93 -19.94 -1.45 6.45
N VAL A 94 -19.00 -0.55 6.69
CA VAL A 94 -19.12 0.88 6.34
C VAL A 94 -18.04 1.37 5.39
N ALA A 95 -16.85 0.77 5.43
CA ALA A 95 -15.74 1.18 4.58
C ALA A 95 -14.73 0.03 4.34
N LEU A 96 -13.91 0.20 3.31
CA LEU A 96 -12.92 -0.78 2.86
C LEU A 96 -11.60 -0.08 2.56
N PHE A 97 -10.49 -0.69 3.00
CA PHE A 97 -9.13 -0.23 2.74
C PHE A 97 -8.30 -1.33 2.08
N ALA A 98 -7.59 -1.00 1.00
CA ALA A 98 -6.52 -1.82 0.44
C ALA A 98 -5.20 -1.04 0.51
N TRP A 99 -4.18 -1.66 1.10
CA TRP A 99 -2.82 -1.13 1.17
C TRP A 99 -1.87 -2.09 0.45
N SER A 100 -0.88 -1.57 -0.26
CA SER A 100 0.13 -2.36 -0.96
C SER A 100 1.54 -1.88 -0.68
N SER A 101 2.52 -2.73 -0.94
CA SER A 101 3.91 -2.31 -0.92
C SER A 101 4.16 -1.22 -1.95
N ALA A 102 5.11 -0.34 -1.61
CA ALA A 102 5.52 0.71 -2.52
C ALA A 102 6.21 0.12 -3.77
N PRO A 103 5.93 0.67 -4.98
CA PRO A 103 6.70 0.33 -6.17
C PRO A 103 8.19 0.56 -5.93
N ARG A 104 9.03 -0.41 -6.30
CA ARG A 104 10.47 -0.37 -6.04
C ARG A 104 11.13 0.89 -6.59
N HIS A 105 10.75 1.30 -7.80
CA HIS A 105 11.29 2.47 -8.48
C HIS A 105 10.15 3.44 -8.81
N LEU A 106 10.13 4.59 -8.12
CA LEU A 106 9.20 5.68 -8.42
C LEU A 106 9.92 7.02 -8.23
N GLY A 107 10.45 7.55 -9.33
CA GLY A 107 11.26 8.78 -9.33
C GLY A 107 10.59 9.98 -8.63
N PRO A 108 9.28 10.25 -8.84
CA PRO A 108 8.59 11.32 -8.11
C PRO A 108 8.63 11.18 -6.58
N ARG A 109 8.36 9.97 -6.05
CA ARG A 109 8.46 9.72 -4.59
C ARG A 109 9.88 9.91 -4.12
N ASP A 110 10.84 9.28 -4.80
CA ASP A 110 12.23 9.29 -4.36
C ASP A 110 12.76 10.74 -4.31
N ARG A 111 12.41 11.59 -5.29
CA ARG A 111 12.73 13.03 -5.29
C ARG A 111 12.02 13.79 -4.18
N PHE A 112 10.72 13.57 -3.98
CA PHE A 112 9.94 14.24 -2.93
C PHE A 112 10.48 13.93 -1.52
N LEU A 113 10.91 12.70 -1.27
CA LEU A 113 11.49 12.29 0.01
C LEU A 113 12.99 12.61 0.12
N GLY A 114 13.62 13.16 -0.91
CA GLY A 114 15.07 13.38 -0.96
C GLY A 114 15.88 12.07 -0.91
N TRP A 115 15.31 10.96 -1.35
CA TRP A 115 15.93 9.64 -1.27
C TRP A 115 16.92 9.40 -2.40
N SER A 116 18.17 9.16 -2.03
CA SER A 116 19.14 8.52 -2.92
C SER A 116 18.77 7.04 -3.17
N PRO A 117 19.31 6.40 -4.22
CA PRO A 117 19.09 4.97 -4.46
C PRO A 117 19.46 4.08 -3.26
N ALA A 118 20.47 4.47 -2.47
CA ALA A 118 20.88 3.75 -1.27
C ALA A 118 19.84 3.89 -0.15
N VAL A 119 19.39 5.12 0.14
CA VAL A 119 18.36 5.40 1.16
C VAL A 119 17.05 4.71 0.80
N ARG A 120 16.65 4.73 -0.47
CA ARG A 120 15.47 4.00 -0.93
C ARG A 120 15.56 2.52 -0.64
N ARG A 121 16.68 1.87 -0.96
CA ARG A 121 16.84 0.42 -0.74
C ARG A 121 16.65 0.03 0.73
N GLN A 122 17.08 0.89 1.64
CA GLN A 122 16.96 0.65 3.08
C GLN A 122 15.54 0.87 3.60
N ASN A 123 14.80 1.84 3.04
CA ASN A 123 13.55 2.32 3.62
C ASN A 123 12.29 1.91 2.85
N ILE A 124 12.40 1.47 1.58
CA ILE A 124 11.24 1.22 0.71
C ILE A 124 10.28 0.17 1.27
N ALA A 125 10.80 -0.82 2.02
CA ALA A 125 9.97 -1.83 2.66
C ALA A 125 9.01 -1.22 3.71
N GLY A 126 9.39 -0.13 4.35
CA GLY A 126 8.58 0.56 5.36
C GLY A 126 7.44 1.41 4.78
N ILE A 127 7.35 1.55 3.45
CA ILE A 127 6.31 2.36 2.82
C ILE A 127 5.13 1.49 2.38
N ALA A 128 3.95 1.85 2.87
CA ALA A 128 2.66 1.32 2.41
C ALA A 128 1.95 2.37 1.55
N TYR A 129 1.44 1.96 0.39
CA TYR A 129 0.62 2.79 -0.49
C TYR A 129 -0.85 2.50 -0.25
N ASN A 130 -1.66 3.55 -0.14
CA ASN A 130 -3.11 3.41 -0.16
C ASN A 130 -3.52 3.05 -1.59
N ALA A 131 -3.71 1.76 -1.85
CA ALA A 131 -4.07 1.28 -3.16
C ALA A 131 -5.53 1.58 -3.46
N ARG A 132 -6.42 1.40 -2.45
CA ARG A 132 -7.85 1.70 -2.53
C ARG A 132 -8.42 2.12 -1.18
N TYR A 133 -9.38 3.03 -1.26
CA TYR A 133 -10.21 3.42 -0.14
C TYR A 133 -11.64 3.66 -0.61
N LEU A 134 -12.60 3.04 0.05
CA LEU A 134 -14.02 3.11 -0.29
C LEU A 134 -14.82 3.27 1.00
N ILE A 135 -15.66 4.30 1.05
CA ILE A 135 -16.83 4.33 1.95
C ILE A 135 -18.00 3.81 1.12
N LEU A 136 -18.79 2.91 1.69
CA LEU A 136 -19.90 2.31 0.96
C LEU A 136 -20.95 3.38 0.60
N PRO A 137 -21.58 3.30 -0.59
CA PRO A 137 -22.35 4.42 -1.14
C PRO A 137 -23.61 4.76 -0.34
N TRP A 138 -24.13 3.81 0.43
CA TRP A 138 -25.26 4.03 1.35
C TRP A 138 -24.82 4.57 2.72
N VAL A 139 -23.54 4.84 2.95
CA VAL A 139 -23.02 5.41 4.19
C VAL A 139 -22.76 6.90 4.00
N GLU A 140 -23.68 7.70 4.52
CA GLU A 140 -23.68 9.16 4.41
C GLU A 140 -23.44 9.77 5.79
N VAL A 141 -22.18 9.70 6.25
CA VAL A 141 -21.78 10.20 7.56
C VAL A 141 -20.72 11.29 7.39
N GLY A 142 -21.05 12.52 7.80
CA GLY A 142 -20.14 13.65 7.76
C GLY A 142 -18.82 13.37 8.49
N HIS A 143 -17.70 13.77 7.89
CA HIS A 143 -16.34 13.61 8.44
C HIS A 143 -15.84 12.17 8.64
N LEU A 144 -16.62 11.16 8.23
CA LEU A 144 -16.22 9.75 8.36
C LEU A 144 -14.93 9.46 7.61
N ALA A 145 -14.74 10.06 6.43
CA ALA A 145 -13.60 9.77 5.57
C ALA A 145 -12.24 10.02 6.23
N SER A 146 -12.07 11.22 6.80
CA SER A 146 -10.85 11.62 7.49
C SER A 146 -10.70 10.90 8.83
N HIS A 147 -11.79 10.69 9.56
CA HIS A 147 -11.80 9.93 10.81
C HIS A 147 -11.26 8.51 10.61
N LEU A 148 -11.79 7.80 9.61
CA LEU A 148 -11.36 6.45 9.28
C LEU A 148 -9.91 6.40 8.83
N LEU A 149 -9.46 7.34 7.98
CA LEU A 149 -8.08 7.38 7.52
C LEU A 149 -7.10 7.60 8.69
N GLY A 150 -7.40 8.53 9.60
CA GLY A 150 -6.58 8.81 10.78
C GLY A 150 -6.54 7.66 11.80
N ARG A 151 -7.61 6.85 11.87
CA ARG A 151 -7.63 5.60 12.66
C ARG A 151 -6.86 4.48 11.97
N MET A 152 -7.01 4.35 10.66
CA MET A 152 -6.38 3.30 9.85
C MET A 152 -4.87 3.40 9.89
N THR A 153 -4.26 4.58 9.96
CA THR A 153 -2.79 4.73 10.06
C THR A 153 -2.22 4.03 11.29
N ARG A 154 -2.93 4.02 12.42
CA ARG A 154 -2.50 3.33 13.65
C ARG A 154 -2.59 1.81 13.51
N VAL A 155 -3.68 1.33 12.91
CA VAL A 155 -3.90 -0.09 12.62
C VAL A 155 -2.88 -0.59 11.59
N LEU A 156 -2.57 0.25 10.60
CA LEU A 156 -1.65 -0.05 9.52
C LEU A 156 -0.25 -0.32 10.06
N VAL A 157 0.29 0.48 10.98
CA VAL A 157 1.65 0.27 11.52
C VAL A 157 1.80 -1.15 12.08
N GLY A 158 0.89 -1.59 12.95
CA GLY A 158 0.94 -2.95 13.52
C GLY A 158 0.66 -4.05 12.50
N GLY A 159 -0.32 -3.84 11.60
CA GLY A 159 -0.64 -4.80 10.53
C GLY A 159 0.49 -4.97 9.52
N TRP A 160 1.14 -3.88 9.14
CA TRP A 160 2.19 -3.83 8.14
C TRP A 160 3.49 -4.47 8.65
N GLN A 161 3.85 -4.21 9.92
CA GLN A 161 4.98 -4.88 10.56
C GLN A 161 4.79 -6.40 10.56
N ARG A 162 3.59 -6.92 10.87
CA ARG A 162 3.33 -8.37 10.83
C ARG A 162 3.42 -8.99 9.44
N ILE A 163 3.16 -8.22 8.39
CA ILE A 163 3.27 -8.68 7.00
C ILE A 163 4.73 -8.66 6.55
N LEU A 164 5.47 -7.60 6.89
CA LEU A 164 6.86 -7.42 6.47
C LEU A 164 7.87 -8.23 7.29
N TRP A 165 7.64 -8.40 8.59
CA TRP A 165 8.57 -9.07 9.50
C TRP A 165 8.87 -10.53 9.14
N PRO A 166 7.90 -11.37 8.75
CA PRO A 166 8.21 -12.72 8.26
C PRO A 166 8.87 -12.73 6.88
N VAL A 167 8.87 -11.62 6.14
CA VAL A 167 9.46 -11.48 4.80
C VAL A 167 10.71 -10.59 4.86
N ARG A 168 11.62 -10.86 5.80
CA ARG A 168 13.01 -10.37 5.69
C ARG A 168 13.80 -11.38 4.86
N TYR A 169 14.16 -10.97 3.64
CA TYR A 169 14.99 -11.73 2.71
C TYR A 169 16.22 -12.32 3.41
N ILE A 170 16.39 -13.64 3.38
CA ILE A 170 17.62 -14.36 3.75
C ILE A 170 18.62 -14.13 2.61
N GLY A 171 19.26 -12.96 2.61
CA GLY A 171 20.48 -12.70 1.84
C GLY A 171 21.66 -12.58 2.80
N PRO A 172 22.91 -12.85 2.35
CA PRO A 172 24.08 -12.77 3.21
C PRO A 172 24.14 -11.37 3.84
N ARG A 173 24.17 -11.33 5.19
CA ARG A 173 24.35 -10.08 5.94
C ARG A 173 25.72 -9.52 5.58
N PRO A 174 25.86 -8.26 5.13
CA PRO A 174 27.13 -7.58 5.29
C PRO A 174 27.41 -7.52 6.79
N SER A 175 28.61 -7.98 7.17
CA SER A 175 29.11 -8.00 8.54
C SER A 175 28.88 -6.65 9.23
N SER A 176 28.38 -6.72 10.45
CA SER A 176 28.12 -5.57 11.30
C SER A 176 29.43 -4.87 11.67
N THR A 177 29.78 -3.82 10.95
CA THR A 177 30.67 -2.77 11.47
C THR A 177 30.41 -1.46 10.73
N ALA A 178 29.46 -0.67 11.22
CA ALA A 178 29.46 0.77 11.01
C ALA A 178 28.66 1.41 12.15
N ARG A 179 29.42 1.80 13.17
CA ARG A 179 29.00 2.66 14.28
C ARG A 179 28.30 3.92 13.75
N ALA A 180 27.41 4.41 14.60
CA ALA A 180 26.77 5.71 14.55
C ALA A 180 27.67 6.84 14.05
N ILE A 181 27.13 7.69 13.18
CA ILE A 181 27.51 9.10 13.12
C ILE A 181 26.20 9.90 13.20
N ALA A 182 25.84 10.24 14.44
CA ALA A 182 25.00 11.38 14.72
C ALA A 182 25.89 12.63 14.54
N GLY A 183 25.52 13.52 13.62
CA GLY A 183 26.07 14.87 13.61
C GLY A 183 25.08 15.80 14.31
N PRO A 184 25.49 16.60 15.31
CA PRO A 184 24.72 17.77 15.67
C PRO A 184 25.11 18.93 14.76
N ALA A 185 24.08 19.61 14.27
CA ALA A 185 24.17 20.91 13.64
C ALA A 185 24.13 22.00 14.72
N THR A 186 25.14 22.87 14.75
CA THR A 186 25.14 24.25 15.26
C THR A 186 26.36 24.92 14.60
N GLY A 187 26.34 26.10 13.99
CA GLY A 187 25.44 27.24 14.06
C GLY A 187 26.18 28.45 14.63
N ARG A 188 26.55 29.43 13.76
CA ARG A 188 27.01 30.82 14.04
C ARG A 188 28.42 30.97 14.65
N ARG A 189 29.16 32.09 14.52
CA ARG A 189 29.34 33.24 13.59
C ARG A 189 30.53 34.04 14.21
N THR A 190 31.11 34.94 13.42
CA THR A 190 31.83 36.21 13.79
C THR A 190 33.28 36.22 14.32
N GLY A 191 34.07 37.11 13.69
CA GLY A 191 35.27 37.84 14.19
C GLY A 191 36.58 37.06 14.07
N GLY A 192 37.69 37.54 13.49
CA GLY A 192 38.21 38.90 13.26
C GLY A 192 39.63 39.00 13.88
N ILE A 193 40.54 39.80 13.26
CA ILE A 193 41.91 40.19 13.67
C ILE A 193 43.01 39.26 13.10
N VAL A 194 43.76 39.59 12.03
CA VAL A 194 44.85 40.60 11.81
C VAL A 194 46.15 40.34 12.60
N GLY A 195 47.26 40.15 11.87
CA GLY A 195 48.57 40.66 12.27
C GLY A 195 49.73 39.65 12.36
N GLN A 196 50.71 39.83 11.44
CA GLN A 196 52.19 39.77 11.56
C GLN A 196 52.83 38.52 12.22
N THR A 197 53.88 37.91 11.71
CA THR A 197 55.08 38.38 10.97
C THR A 197 55.50 37.38 9.89
#